data_AF-A0A319BKB1-F1
#
_entry.id   AF-A0A319BKB1-F1
#
_cell.length_a   1.000
_cell.length_b   1.000
_cell.length_c   1.000
_cell.angle_alpha   90.00
_cell.angle_beta   90.00
_cell.angle_gamma   90.00
#
_symmetry.space_group_name_H-M   'P 1'
#
loop_
_entity.id
_entity.type
_entity.pdbx_description
1 polymer ?
#
loop_
_entity_poly.entity_id
_entity_poly.type
_entity_poly.pdbx_seq_one_letter_code
_entity_poly.pdbx_strand_id
1 'polypeptide(L)'
;MCHGDHLPPKYTALNKHAEALQLSRHCFAAPIPNREDYESHDQYFEACDLWNDFVTVGKKMDSTDNRLDYIVAANDLRDLIPTWRAQLSNTKLHSFSLSHADLSANNTFVDDDFNITCIIDWAFSSTVPGALMLAPPALPQSRYELDDYLIQAFRNGVELAITEDTRNEQSKSNKVALEILQQSRFAWLLSRLPNYDSTDDHRLFAAIWRHIYGQEKDASSHYTEKRSSSSFIELYNGIRLEDQPIQKITKGRAGLLSG
;
A
#
# COMPACT_ATOMS: atom_id res chain seq x y z
N MET A 1 33.32 12.72 -1.86
CA MET A 1 32.74 12.42 -3.18
C MET A 1 32.18 11.00 -3.13
N CYS A 2 30.90 10.89 -2.77
CA CYS A 2 30.04 9.77 -3.16
C CYS A 2 28.84 10.48 -3.77
N HIS A 3 28.73 10.48 -5.10
CA HIS A 3 27.49 10.91 -5.73
C HIS A 3 26.42 9.93 -5.26
N GLY A 4 25.54 10.41 -4.38
CA GLY A 4 24.45 9.63 -3.86
C GLY A 4 23.51 9.32 -5.00
N ASP A 5 23.59 8.12 -5.54
CA ASP A 5 22.51 7.50 -6.28
C ASP A 5 21.34 7.36 -5.29
N HIS A 6 20.56 8.43 -5.15
CA HIS A 6 19.30 8.41 -4.45
C HIS A 6 18.43 7.39 -5.19
N LEU A 7 18.14 6.27 -4.52
CA LEU A 7 17.07 5.37 -4.92
C LEU A 7 15.86 6.23 -5.32
N PRO A 8 15.32 6.05 -6.54
CA PRO A 8 14.23 6.87 -7.01
C PRO A 8 13.07 6.77 -5.99
N PRO A 9 12.38 7.87 -5.70
CA PRO A 9 11.25 7.85 -4.78
C PRO A 9 10.28 6.73 -5.13
N LYS A 10 9.66 6.08 -4.12
CA LYS A 10 8.80 4.91 -4.34
C LYS A 10 7.68 5.13 -5.37
N TYR A 11 7.14 6.35 -5.48
CA TYR A 11 6.15 6.68 -6.51
C TYR A 11 6.73 6.64 -7.94
N THR A 12 8.01 6.94 -8.14
CA THR A 12 8.69 6.78 -9.43
C THR A 12 8.82 5.31 -9.80
N ALA A 13 9.13 4.45 -8.82
CA ALA A 13 9.16 3.00 -9.05
C ALA A 13 7.77 2.46 -9.42
N LEU A 14 6.72 2.88 -8.70
CA LEU A 14 5.32 2.55 -9.02
C LEU A 14 4.97 2.95 -10.46
N ASN A 15 5.27 4.19 -10.83
CA ASN A 15 5.03 4.72 -12.18
C ASN A 15 5.78 3.89 -13.24
N LYS A 16 7.09 3.67 -13.06
CA LYS A 16 7.92 2.93 -14.03
C LYS A 16 7.51 1.47 -14.17
N HIS A 17 7.07 0.84 -13.08
CA HIS A 17 6.49 -0.50 -13.13
C HIS A 17 5.22 -0.50 -13.98
N ALA A 18 4.29 0.42 -13.72
CA ALA A 18 3.05 0.52 -14.47
C ALA A 18 3.26 0.86 -15.95
N GLU A 19 4.33 1.58 -16.30
CA GLU A 19 4.71 1.84 -17.69
C GLU A 19 5.31 0.61 -18.37
N ALA A 20 6.26 -0.09 -17.73
CA ALA A 20 7.16 -1.00 -18.44
C ALA A 20 7.07 -2.48 -18.04
N LEU A 21 6.50 -2.80 -16.88
CA LEU A 21 6.48 -4.16 -16.34
C LEU A 21 5.06 -4.73 -16.33
N GLN A 22 4.97 -6.05 -16.18
CA GLN A 22 3.68 -6.73 -16.02
C GLN A 22 3.10 -6.40 -14.64
N LEU A 23 1.82 -6.07 -14.59
CA LEU A 23 1.10 -5.82 -13.34
C LEU A 23 0.67 -7.14 -12.66
N SER A 24 0.88 -8.29 -13.30
CA SER A 24 0.59 -9.61 -12.73
C SER A 24 -0.88 -9.67 -12.29
N ARG A 25 -1.17 -9.86 -11.00
CA ARG A 25 -2.52 -9.90 -10.42
C ARG A 25 -3.14 -8.54 -10.09
N HIS A 26 -2.42 -7.44 -10.33
CA HIS A 26 -2.81 -6.11 -9.86
C HIS A 26 -3.74 -5.42 -10.85
N CYS A 27 -5.01 -5.31 -10.46
CA CYS A 27 -6.01 -4.51 -11.16
C CYS A 27 -6.52 -3.43 -10.20
N PHE A 28 -6.19 -2.17 -10.49
CA PHE A 28 -6.31 -1.06 -9.56
C PHE A 28 -7.72 -0.95 -8.98
N ALA A 29 -8.73 -0.98 -9.84
CA ALA A 29 -10.14 -0.82 -9.49
C ALA A 29 -10.89 -2.14 -9.19
N ALA A 30 -10.21 -3.29 -9.21
CA ALA A 30 -10.83 -4.60 -9.04
C ALA A 30 -10.13 -5.42 -7.95
N PRO A 31 -10.61 -5.36 -6.69
CA PRO A 31 -9.98 -6.04 -5.58
C PRO A 31 -10.03 -7.57 -5.75
N ILE A 32 -8.97 -8.25 -5.33
CA ILE A 32 -8.92 -9.72 -5.31
C ILE A 32 -9.83 -10.20 -4.17
N PRO A 33 -10.80 -11.11 -4.42
CA PRO A 33 -11.68 -11.64 -3.39
C PRO A 33 -10.92 -12.18 -2.17
N ASN A 34 -11.30 -11.75 -0.96
CA ASN A 34 -10.81 -12.32 0.29
C ASN A 34 -11.76 -13.43 0.73
N ARG A 35 -11.23 -14.55 1.25
CA ARG A 35 -12.04 -15.62 1.83
C ARG A 35 -12.95 -15.12 2.95
N GLU A 36 -12.49 -14.18 3.76
CA GLU A 36 -13.21 -13.68 4.94
C GLU A 36 -14.48 -12.89 4.58
N ASP A 37 -14.61 -12.41 3.34
CA ASP A 37 -15.77 -11.63 2.87
C ASP A 37 -16.99 -12.51 2.52
N TYR A 38 -16.87 -13.84 2.59
CA TYR A 38 -17.90 -14.79 2.14
C TYR A 38 -18.30 -15.77 3.23
N GLU A 39 -19.59 -16.09 3.30
CA GLU A 39 -20.14 -17.01 4.30
C GLU A 39 -19.72 -18.46 4.03
N SER A 40 -19.63 -18.84 2.75
CA SER A 40 -19.29 -20.20 2.33
C SER A 40 -18.09 -20.25 1.40
N HIS A 41 -17.48 -21.43 1.28
CA HIS A 41 -16.41 -21.68 0.31
C HIS A 41 -16.93 -21.57 -1.12
N ASP A 42 -18.15 -22.01 -1.39
CA ASP A 42 -18.74 -21.97 -2.73
C ASP A 42 -18.90 -20.52 -3.22
N GLN A 43 -19.40 -19.62 -2.36
CA GLN A 43 -19.51 -18.20 -2.67
C GLN A 43 -18.15 -17.55 -2.94
N TYR A 44 -17.13 -17.91 -2.14
CA TYR A 44 -15.77 -17.43 -2.35
C TYR A 44 -15.19 -17.89 -3.69
N PHE A 45 -15.34 -19.17 -4.03
CA PHE A 45 -14.85 -19.70 -5.31
C PHE A 45 -15.59 -19.08 -6.50
N GLU A 46 -16.91 -18.90 -6.41
CA GLU A 46 -17.68 -18.20 -7.45
C GLU A 46 -17.18 -16.76 -7.65
N ALA A 47 -16.89 -16.04 -6.56
CA ALA A 47 -16.32 -14.70 -6.65
C ALA A 47 -14.90 -14.69 -7.26
N CYS A 48 -14.06 -15.67 -6.93
CA CYS A 48 -12.76 -15.84 -7.56
C CYS A 48 -12.88 -16.10 -9.06
N ASP A 49 -13.82 -16.94 -9.49
CA ASP A 49 -14.06 -17.23 -10.90
C ASP A 49 -14.56 -15.99 -11.65
N LEU A 50 -15.50 -15.23 -11.06
CA LEU A 50 -15.96 -13.96 -11.63
C LEU A 50 -14.83 -12.93 -11.74
N TRP A 51 -13.97 -12.85 -10.73
CA TRP A 51 -12.80 -11.96 -10.76
C TRP A 51 -11.82 -12.40 -11.86
N ASN A 52 -11.51 -13.69 -11.96
CA ASN A 52 -10.65 -14.25 -13.00
C ASN A 52 -11.19 -13.98 -14.41
N ASP A 53 -12.48 -14.16 -14.62
CA ASP A 53 -13.16 -13.85 -15.88
C ASP A 53 -13.07 -12.35 -16.19
N PHE A 54 -13.37 -11.49 -15.20
CA PHE A 54 -13.28 -10.04 -15.35
C PHE A 54 -11.88 -9.60 -15.79
N VAL A 55 -10.82 -10.07 -15.11
CA VAL A 55 -9.46 -9.65 -15.44
C VAL A 55 -8.95 -10.24 -16.76
N THR A 56 -9.44 -11.42 -17.14
CA THR A 56 -9.09 -12.09 -18.40
C THR A 56 -9.73 -11.39 -19.60
N VAL A 57 -11.00 -10.96 -19.48
CA VAL A 57 -11.72 -10.29 -20.57
C VAL A 57 -11.09 -8.94 -20.89
N GLY A 58 -10.42 -8.87 -22.04
CA GLY A 58 -9.72 -7.66 -22.47
C GLY A 58 -8.36 -7.45 -21.82
N LYS A 59 -7.81 -8.49 -21.16
CA LYS A 59 -6.48 -8.45 -20.50
C LYS A 59 -6.34 -7.26 -19.55
N LYS A 60 -7.34 -7.07 -18.66
CA LYS A 60 -7.48 -5.86 -17.84
C LYS A 60 -6.26 -5.55 -16.99
N MET A 61 -5.57 -6.56 -16.47
CA MET A 61 -4.39 -6.39 -15.60
C MET A 61 -3.29 -5.57 -16.30
N ASP A 62 -3.01 -5.84 -17.57
CA ASP A 62 -1.98 -5.09 -18.31
C ASP A 62 -2.54 -4.07 -19.30
N SER A 63 -3.87 -3.86 -19.28
CA SER A 63 -4.54 -2.91 -20.17
C SER A 63 -4.10 -1.47 -19.92
N THR A 64 -4.15 -0.63 -20.96
CA THR A 64 -3.85 0.79 -20.84
C THR A 64 -4.67 1.48 -19.76
N ASP A 65 -5.96 1.15 -19.63
CA ASP A 65 -6.83 1.76 -18.62
C ASP A 65 -6.29 1.52 -17.20
N ASN A 66 -5.88 0.28 -16.90
CA ASN A 66 -5.35 -0.11 -15.59
C ASN A 66 -3.96 0.50 -15.34
N ARG A 67 -3.08 0.49 -16.35
CA ARG A 67 -1.76 1.13 -16.28
C ARG A 67 -1.89 2.63 -16.01
N LEU A 68 -2.82 3.30 -16.69
CA LEU A 68 -3.10 4.72 -16.49
C LEU A 68 -3.51 5.01 -15.05
N ASP A 69 -4.33 4.16 -14.42
CA ASP A 69 -4.71 4.35 -13.01
C ASP A 69 -3.51 4.32 -12.06
N TYR A 70 -2.59 3.36 -12.22
CA TYR A 70 -1.38 3.33 -11.40
C TYR A 70 -0.46 4.53 -11.66
N ILE A 71 -0.39 5.02 -12.91
CA ILE A 71 0.40 6.22 -13.25
C ILE A 71 -0.24 7.46 -12.62
N VAL A 72 -1.56 7.61 -12.65
CA VAL A 72 -2.28 8.69 -11.95
C VAL A 72 -2.03 8.60 -10.45
N ALA A 73 -2.17 7.42 -9.85
CA ALA A 73 -1.88 7.18 -8.44
C ALA A 73 -0.45 7.61 -8.08
N ALA A 74 0.54 7.18 -8.87
CA ALA A 74 1.93 7.56 -8.68
C ALA A 74 2.17 9.06 -8.82
N ASN A 75 1.49 9.72 -9.77
CA ASN A 75 1.56 11.16 -9.96
C ASN A 75 1.00 11.91 -8.74
N ASP A 76 -0.14 11.48 -8.23
CA ASP A 76 -0.75 12.07 -7.04
C ASP A 76 0.10 11.83 -5.79
N LEU A 77 0.71 10.63 -5.64
CA LEU A 77 1.63 10.33 -4.55
C LEU A 77 2.83 11.29 -4.48
N ARG A 78 3.30 11.78 -5.63
CA ARG A 78 4.38 12.79 -5.69
C ARG A 78 4.01 14.05 -4.90
N ASP A 79 2.74 14.43 -4.90
CA ASP A 79 2.24 15.66 -4.27
C ASP A 79 1.70 15.38 -2.86
N LEU A 80 1.04 14.22 -2.65
CA LEU A 80 0.51 13.77 -1.37
C LEU A 80 1.61 13.55 -0.31
N ILE A 81 2.75 12.95 -0.68
CA ILE A 81 3.83 12.63 0.26
C ILE A 81 4.45 13.90 0.89
N PRO A 82 4.82 14.94 0.11
CA PRO A 82 5.24 16.22 0.67
C PRO A 82 4.18 16.89 1.55
N THR A 83 2.90 16.87 1.15
CA THR A 83 1.81 17.45 1.96
C THR A 83 1.69 16.76 3.31
N TRP A 84 1.71 15.42 3.33
CA TRP A 84 1.73 14.65 4.56
C TRP A 84 2.93 15.01 5.44
N ARG A 85 4.13 15.07 4.85
CA ARG A 85 5.35 15.44 5.59
C ARG A 85 5.28 16.84 6.18
N ALA A 86 4.64 17.79 5.51
CA ALA A 86 4.47 19.15 6.01
C ALA A 86 3.47 19.25 7.18
N GLN A 87 2.53 18.30 7.29
CA GLN A 87 1.61 18.20 8.44
C GLN A 87 2.31 17.67 9.71
N LEU A 88 3.44 16.99 9.55
CA LEU A 88 4.28 16.59 10.67
C LEU A 88 4.99 17.84 11.18
N SER A 89 4.78 18.19 12.44
CA SER A 89 5.49 19.24 13.15
C SER A 89 7.01 19.11 12.87
N ASN A 90 7.73 20.23 12.69
CA ASN A 90 9.17 20.35 12.32
C ASN A 90 10.17 19.54 13.18
N THR A 91 9.69 18.73 14.11
CA THR A 91 10.40 17.74 14.89
C THR A 91 10.97 16.65 14.01
N LYS A 92 12.27 16.78 13.71
CA LYS A 92 13.24 15.74 13.30
C LYS A 92 12.63 14.36 13.00
N LEU A 93 11.81 14.27 11.96
CA LEU A 93 11.39 12.98 11.36
C LEU A 93 12.56 12.29 10.65
N HIS A 94 13.75 12.90 10.72
CA HIS A 94 15.00 12.45 10.10
C HIS A 94 15.70 11.34 10.87
N SER A 95 15.16 10.89 12.01
CA SER A 95 15.66 9.67 12.64
C SER A 95 15.07 8.47 11.92
N PHE A 96 15.94 7.70 11.28
CA PHE A 96 15.60 6.36 10.84
C PHE A 96 15.89 5.39 11.98
N SER A 97 14.89 4.59 12.36
CA SER A 97 15.03 3.57 13.40
C SER A 97 15.28 2.23 12.75
N LEU A 98 16.11 1.40 13.39
CA LEU A 98 16.24 0.00 13.00
C LEU A 98 14.90 -0.70 13.20
N SER A 99 14.44 -1.40 12.17
CA SER A 99 13.17 -2.13 12.15
C SER A 99 13.42 -3.58 11.72
N HIS A 100 12.71 -4.49 12.38
CA HIS A 100 12.69 -5.91 12.06
C HIS A 100 11.74 -6.14 10.88
N ALA A 101 12.21 -6.77 9.80
CA ALA A 101 11.40 -6.95 8.60
C ALA A 101 10.29 -8.00 8.76
N ASP A 102 10.43 -8.93 9.71
CA ASP A 102 9.49 -10.04 9.94
C ASP A 102 9.15 -10.17 11.43
N LEU A 103 8.47 -9.17 12.00
CA LEU A 103 8.08 -9.19 13.41
C LEU A 103 6.87 -10.12 13.61
N SER A 104 7.13 -11.41 13.64
CA SER A 104 6.13 -12.48 13.72
C SER A 104 6.28 -13.32 14.98
N ALA A 105 5.27 -14.15 15.27
CA ALA A 105 5.32 -15.09 16.39
C ALA A 105 6.50 -16.08 16.29
N ASN A 106 6.96 -16.40 15.08
CA ASN A 106 8.13 -17.29 14.89
C ASN A 106 9.44 -16.62 15.31
N ASN A 107 9.49 -15.29 15.29
CA ASN A 107 10.68 -14.50 15.62
C ASN A 107 10.57 -13.80 16.99
N THR A 108 9.51 -14.10 17.76
CA THR A 108 9.22 -13.47 19.05
C THR A 108 9.08 -14.52 20.13
N PHE A 109 10.00 -14.54 21.10
CA PHE A 109 9.91 -15.39 22.27
C PHE A 109 9.19 -14.67 23.40
N VAL A 110 8.33 -15.40 24.09
CA VAL A 110 7.60 -14.93 25.28
C VAL A 110 7.83 -15.86 26.46
N ASP A 111 7.73 -15.33 27.68
CA ASP A 111 7.67 -16.14 28.90
C ASP A 111 6.23 -16.62 29.20
N ASP A 112 6.04 -17.29 30.35
CA ASP A 112 4.75 -17.83 30.77
C ASP A 112 3.69 -16.74 31.03
N ASP A 113 4.12 -15.48 31.22
CA ASP A 113 3.27 -14.31 31.45
C ASP A 113 3.07 -13.48 30.16
N PHE A 114 3.48 -14.02 29.00
CA PHE A 114 3.42 -13.37 27.69
C PHE A 114 4.29 -12.11 27.53
N ASN A 115 5.28 -11.89 28.39
CA ASN A 115 6.24 -10.81 28.19
C ASN A 115 7.22 -11.19 27.07
N ILE A 116 7.50 -10.26 26.17
CA ILE A 116 8.51 -10.47 25.11
C ILE A 116 9.89 -10.56 25.78
N THR A 117 10.53 -11.73 25.68
CA THR A 117 11.86 -11.99 26.26
C THR A 117 12.97 -11.86 25.23
N CYS A 118 12.68 -12.12 23.95
CA CYS A 118 13.65 -12.04 22.87
C CYS A 118 12.98 -11.83 21.51
N ILE A 119 13.64 -11.05 20.65
CA ILE A 119 13.33 -10.97 19.21
C ILE A 119 14.57 -11.46 18.46
N ILE A 120 14.39 -12.43 17.56
CA ILE A 120 15.47 -13.05 16.77
C ILE A 120 15.31 -12.78 15.28
N ASP A 121 16.24 -13.31 14.47
CA ASP A 121 16.23 -13.26 13.00
C ASP A 121 16.33 -11.86 12.37
N TRP A 122 17.24 -11.05 12.91
CA TRP A 122 17.51 -9.69 12.44
C TRP A 122 18.21 -9.58 11.07
N ALA A 123 18.36 -10.69 10.33
CA ALA A 123 19.15 -10.77 9.10
C ALA A 123 18.66 -9.82 7.99
N PHE A 124 17.36 -9.51 7.97
CA PHE A 124 16.74 -8.59 7.02
C PHE A 124 16.35 -7.24 7.63
N SER A 125 16.89 -6.93 8.81
CA SER A 125 16.62 -5.65 9.46
C SER A 125 17.08 -4.47 8.59
N SER A 126 16.32 -3.39 8.63
CA SER A 126 16.60 -2.18 7.86
C SER A 126 16.21 -0.95 8.64
N THR A 127 16.75 0.20 8.25
CA THR A 127 16.39 1.47 8.87
C THR A 127 15.17 2.06 8.16
N VAL A 128 14.10 2.36 8.91
CA VAL A 128 12.85 2.89 8.38
C VAL A 128 12.47 4.22 9.04
N PRO A 129 11.64 5.07 8.40
CA PRO A 129 11.09 6.24 9.07
C PRO A 129 10.31 5.86 10.33
N GLY A 130 10.38 6.67 11.38
CA GLY A 130 9.70 6.39 12.65
C GLY A 130 8.21 6.09 12.52
N ALA A 131 7.51 6.74 11.58
CA ALA A 131 6.10 6.45 11.32
C ALA A 131 5.86 5.03 10.79
N LEU A 132 6.80 4.46 10.01
CA LEU A 132 6.70 3.07 9.55
C LEU A 132 7.07 2.09 10.67
N MET A 133 8.03 2.44 11.54
CA MET A 133 8.36 1.64 12.72
C MET A 133 7.19 1.51 13.69
N LEU A 134 6.41 2.58 13.85
CA LEU A 134 5.23 2.62 14.73
C LEU A 134 3.95 2.17 14.01
N ALA A 135 4.04 1.68 12.77
CA ALA A 135 2.89 1.05 12.12
C ALA A 135 2.58 -0.28 12.82
N PRO A 136 1.29 -0.58 13.08
CA PRO A 136 0.92 -1.90 13.58
C PRO A 136 1.55 -2.98 12.68
N PRO A 137 2.31 -3.93 13.25
CA PRO A 137 2.97 -4.95 12.46
C PRO A 137 1.90 -5.79 11.77
N ALA A 138 1.91 -5.81 10.44
CA ALA A 138 1.09 -6.76 9.73
C ALA A 138 1.61 -8.17 10.05
N LEU A 139 0.70 -9.12 10.26
CA LEU A 139 1.11 -10.52 10.27
C LEU A 139 1.81 -10.81 8.93
N PRO A 140 2.93 -11.56 8.88
CA PRO A 140 3.78 -11.66 7.68
C PRO A 140 3.05 -12.18 6.44
N GLN A 141 1.90 -12.82 6.63
CA GLN A 141 1.06 -13.37 5.57
C GLN A 141 -0.21 -12.53 5.31
N SER A 142 -0.51 -11.56 6.17
CA SER A 142 -1.71 -10.73 6.01
C SER A 142 -1.46 -9.58 5.06
N ARG A 143 -2.11 -9.68 3.89
CA ARG A 143 -2.24 -8.58 2.92
C ARG A 143 -3.31 -7.56 3.31
N TYR A 144 -3.99 -7.80 4.43
CA TYR A 144 -5.07 -6.96 4.92
C TYR A 144 -4.59 -6.03 6.05
N GLU A 145 -5.32 -4.94 6.23
CA GLU A 145 -5.20 -4.12 7.43
C GLU A 145 -5.69 -4.96 8.61
N LEU A 146 -5.05 -4.83 9.78
CA LEU A 146 -5.50 -5.53 10.98
C LEU A 146 -6.89 -5.05 11.39
N ASP A 147 -7.63 -5.91 12.10
CA ASP A 147 -8.88 -5.51 12.71
C ASP A 147 -8.69 -4.31 13.64
N ASP A 148 -9.70 -3.44 13.71
CA ASP A 148 -9.65 -2.20 14.49
C ASP A 148 -9.28 -2.47 15.96
N TYR A 149 -9.79 -3.56 16.56
CA TYR A 149 -9.47 -3.88 17.95
C TYR A 149 -7.98 -4.21 18.16
N LEU A 150 -7.32 -4.85 17.20
CA LEU A 150 -5.88 -5.16 17.25
C LEU A 150 -5.06 -3.89 17.03
N ILE A 151 -5.47 -3.03 16.10
CA ILE A 151 -4.85 -1.72 15.87
C ILE A 151 -4.92 -0.89 17.16
N GLN A 152 -6.07 -0.87 17.83
CA GLN A 152 -6.23 -0.14 19.10
C GLN A 152 -5.40 -0.77 20.22
N ALA A 153 -5.39 -2.09 20.34
CA ALA A 153 -4.56 -2.77 21.34
C ALA A 153 -3.07 -2.43 21.17
N PHE A 154 -2.57 -2.48 19.93
CA PHE A 154 -1.19 -2.10 19.62
C PHE A 154 -0.91 -0.64 19.98
N ARG A 155 -1.78 0.29 19.55
CA ARG A 155 -1.61 1.73 19.85
C ARG A 155 -1.59 1.98 21.35
N ASN A 156 -2.55 1.43 22.09
CA ASN A 156 -2.61 1.58 23.54
C ASN A 156 -1.35 1.06 24.23
N GLY A 157 -0.82 -0.09 23.79
CA GLY A 157 0.43 -0.64 24.32
C GLY A 157 1.64 0.25 24.06
N VAL A 158 1.75 0.82 22.85
CA VAL A 158 2.82 1.76 22.50
C VAL A 158 2.68 3.08 23.29
N GLU A 159 1.47 3.62 23.40
CA GLU A 159 1.19 4.82 24.18
C GLU A 159 1.56 4.61 25.65
N LEU A 160 1.14 3.49 26.24
CA LEU A 160 1.49 3.12 27.61
C LEU A 160 3.01 3.08 27.79
N ALA A 161 3.72 2.36 26.91
CA ALA A 161 5.18 2.25 26.96
C ALA A 161 5.89 3.61 26.82
N ILE A 162 5.36 4.53 26.01
CA ILE A 162 5.89 5.90 25.88
C ILE A 162 5.63 6.70 27.17
N THR A 163 4.48 6.53 27.81
CA THR A 163 4.08 7.32 28.98
C THR A 163 4.67 6.80 30.30
N GLU A 164 4.87 5.49 30.44
CA GLU A 164 5.39 4.84 31.64
C GLU A 164 6.92 4.78 31.70
N ASP A 165 7.64 5.12 30.62
CA ASP A 165 9.10 5.16 30.63
C ASP A 165 9.63 6.31 31.51
N THR A 166 9.75 6.05 32.80
CA THR A 166 10.25 6.97 33.84
C THR A 166 11.72 7.37 33.65
N ARG A 167 12.42 6.79 32.67
CA ARG A 167 13.83 7.10 32.37
C ARG A 167 14.01 8.33 31.47
N ASN A 168 12.94 8.86 30.89
CA ASN A 168 12.96 10.05 30.02
C ASN A 168 12.28 11.24 30.70
N GLU A 169 13.07 12.20 31.22
CA GLU A 169 12.57 13.54 31.58
C GLU A 169 12.15 14.38 30.34
N GLN A 170 12.20 13.82 29.12
CA GLN A 170 11.84 14.51 27.88
C GLN A 170 10.35 14.36 27.51
N SER A 171 9.46 15.09 28.19
CA SER A 171 8.03 15.17 27.80
C SER A 171 7.85 15.59 26.32
N LYS A 172 8.79 16.37 25.78
CA LYS A 172 8.82 16.78 24.37
C LYS A 172 9.08 15.61 23.41
N SER A 173 9.93 14.64 23.78
CA SER A 173 10.21 13.46 22.95
C SER A 173 8.99 12.53 22.91
N ASN A 174 8.34 12.35 24.05
CA ASN A 174 7.13 11.53 24.17
C ASN A 174 5.98 12.11 23.33
N LYS A 175 5.79 13.43 23.38
CA LYS A 175 4.80 14.11 22.53
C LYS A 175 5.04 13.87 21.04
N VAL A 176 6.30 13.92 20.59
CA VAL A 176 6.66 13.65 19.19
C VAL A 176 6.40 12.20 18.82
N ALA A 177 6.75 11.25 19.69
CA ALA A 177 6.48 9.83 19.45
C ALA A 177 4.98 9.54 19.31
N LEU A 178 4.14 10.17 20.14
CA LEU A 178 2.68 10.08 20.05
C LEU A 178 2.13 10.70 18.75
N GLU A 179 2.65 11.86 18.34
CA GLU A 179 2.30 12.48 17.05
C GLU A 179 2.68 11.56 15.87
N ILE A 180 3.85 10.90 15.93
CA ILE A 180 4.28 9.93 14.90
C ILE A 180 3.39 8.69 14.91
N LEU A 181 3.01 8.17 16.09
CA LEU A 181 2.12 7.01 16.23
C LEU A 181 0.77 7.26 15.55
N GLN A 182 0.21 8.48 15.67
CA GLN A 182 -1.03 8.87 14.98
C GLN A 182 -0.89 8.82 13.44
N GLN A 183 0.33 8.98 12.94
CA GLN A 183 0.65 9.07 11.51
C GLN A 183 1.12 7.73 10.94
N SER A 184 1.25 6.71 11.79
CA SER A 184 1.76 5.39 11.45
C SER A 184 0.90 4.66 10.41
N ARG A 185 -0.42 4.83 10.46
CA ARG A 185 -1.35 4.26 9.48
C ARG A 185 -1.07 4.78 8.08
N PHE A 186 -0.81 6.07 7.92
CA PHE A 186 -0.48 6.64 6.62
C PHE A 186 0.83 6.08 6.07
N ALA A 187 1.84 5.93 6.93
CA ALA A 187 3.10 5.30 6.56
C ALA A 187 2.93 3.83 6.15
N TRP A 188 2.05 3.08 6.84
CA TRP A 188 1.68 1.73 6.48
C TRP A 188 1.05 1.66 5.08
N LEU A 189 0.05 2.50 4.80
CA LEU A 189 -0.61 2.58 3.48
C LEU A 189 0.41 2.91 2.37
N LEU A 190 1.26 3.91 2.60
CA LEU A 190 2.34 4.30 1.67
C LEU A 190 3.40 3.22 1.47
N SER A 191 3.59 2.33 2.43
CA SER A 191 4.56 1.24 2.28
C SER A 191 4.04 0.16 1.34
N ARG A 192 2.72 -0.03 1.23
CA ARG A 192 2.11 -1.15 0.49
C ARG A 192 1.83 -0.82 -0.96
N LEU A 193 1.18 0.31 -1.24
CA LEU A 193 0.74 0.65 -2.59
C LEU A 193 1.90 0.71 -3.61
N PRO A 194 3.03 1.41 -3.35
CA PRO A 194 4.15 1.43 -4.30
C PRO A 194 4.90 0.10 -4.43
N ASN A 195 4.72 -0.81 -3.46
CA ASN A 195 5.37 -2.12 -3.46
C ASN A 195 4.45 -3.22 -4.04
N TYR A 196 3.25 -2.87 -4.55
CA TYR A 196 2.25 -3.83 -5.01
C TYR A 196 1.95 -4.92 -3.96
N ASP A 197 1.88 -4.51 -2.69
CA ASP A 197 1.66 -5.43 -1.57
C ASP A 197 0.24 -5.29 -0.98
N SER A 198 -0.75 -5.31 -1.87
CA SER A 198 -2.17 -5.28 -1.54
C SER A 198 -2.97 -6.16 -2.49
N THR A 199 -4.16 -6.55 -2.05
CA THR A 199 -5.20 -7.14 -2.89
C THR A 199 -6.26 -6.12 -3.32
N ASP A 200 -6.23 -4.91 -2.75
CA ASP A 200 -7.17 -3.81 -3.03
C ASP A 200 -6.39 -2.48 -3.09
N ASP A 201 -5.83 -2.19 -4.26
CA ASP A 201 -4.95 -1.04 -4.48
C ASP A 201 -5.73 0.28 -4.50
N HIS A 202 -6.94 0.29 -5.08
CA HIS A 202 -7.81 1.46 -5.07
C HIS A 202 -8.23 1.85 -3.65
N ARG A 203 -8.62 0.90 -2.78
CA ARG A 203 -8.96 1.22 -1.39
C ARG A 203 -7.77 1.77 -0.62
N LEU A 204 -6.56 1.24 -0.83
CA LEU A 204 -5.34 1.81 -0.24
C LEU A 204 -5.14 3.25 -0.68
N PHE A 205 -5.22 3.51 -1.99
CA PHE A 205 -5.08 4.87 -2.51
C PHE A 205 -6.17 5.80 -1.96
N ALA A 206 -7.43 5.38 -1.96
CA ALA A 206 -8.55 6.15 -1.43
C ALA A 206 -8.38 6.48 0.06
N ALA A 207 -7.78 5.56 0.84
CA ALA A 207 -7.45 5.81 2.24
C ALA A 207 -6.34 6.87 2.40
N ILE A 208 -5.29 6.82 1.57
CA ILE A 208 -4.23 7.85 1.52
C ILE A 208 -4.84 9.21 1.14
N TRP A 209 -5.66 9.24 0.09
CA TRP A 209 -6.33 10.44 -0.40
C TRP A 209 -7.20 11.09 0.68
N ARG A 210 -8.06 10.29 1.34
CA ARG A 210 -8.94 10.75 2.42
C ARG A 210 -8.17 11.26 3.63
N HIS A 211 -7.02 10.67 3.94
CA HIS A 211 -6.17 11.15 5.04
C HIS A 211 -5.67 12.58 4.81
N ILE A 212 -5.37 12.95 3.56
CA ILE A 212 -4.82 14.27 3.22
C ILE A 212 -5.91 15.31 2.96
N TYR A 213 -6.98 14.93 2.24
CA TYR A 213 -8.00 15.88 1.79
C TYR A 213 -9.34 15.76 2.52
N GLY A 214 -9.48 14.83 3.47
CA GLY A 214 -10.74 14.57 4.16
C GLY A 214 -11.79 13.90 3.27
N GLN A 215 -13.05 13.94 3.70
CA GLN A 215 -14.18 13.34 2.97
C GLN A 215 -14.76 14.26 1.89
N GLU A 216 -14.38 15.54 1.87
CA GLU A 216 -14.93 16.54 0.95
C GLU A 216 -14.46 16.33 -0.50
N LYS A 217 -13.31 15.68 -0.71
CA LYS A 217 -12.79 15.34 -2.03
C LYS A 217 -12.89 13.84 -2.26
N ASP A 218 -13.83 13.44 -3.12
CA ASP A 218 -13.93 12.06 -3.58
C ASP A 218 -12.78 11.71 -4.52
N ALA A 219 -12.07 10.62 -4.21
CA ALA A 219 -10.95 10.12 -5.02
C ALA A 219 -11.42 9.70 -6.42
N SER A 220 -12.62 9.13 -6.54
CA SER A 220 -13.14 8.62 -7.82
C SER A 220 -13.41 9.76 -8.80
N SER A 221 -14.00 10.85 -8.30
CA SER A 221 -14.25 12.08 -9.05
C SER A 221 -12.93 12.72 -9.51
N HIS A 222 -11.93 12.78 -8.63
CA HIS A 222 -10.58 13.25 -8.97
C HIS A 222 -9.93 12.40 -10.07
N TYR A 223 -10.05 11.07 -10.02
CA TYR A 223 -9.52 10.19 -11.07
C TYR A 223 -10.18 10.45 -12.42
N THR A 224 -11.50 10.65 -12.43
CA THR A 224 -12.25 10.96 -13.64
C THR A 224 -11.78 12.28 -14.26
N GLU A 225 -11.57 13.31 -13.45
CA GLU A 225 -11.04 14.60 -13.88
C GLU A 225 -9.60 14.47 -14.41
N LYS A 226 -8.72 13.81 -13.65
CA LYS A 226 -7.31 13.59 -14.04
C LYS A 226 -7.20 12.84 -15.36
N ARG A 227 -7.97 11.76 -15.55
CA ARG A 227 -8.00 10.99 -16.80
C ARG A 227 -8.48 11.83 -17.99
N SER A 228 -9.29 12.85 -17.73
CA SER A 228 -9.82 13.76 -18.76
C SER A 228 -8.88 14.95 -19.06
N SER A 229 -7.74 15.07 -18.36
CA SER A 229 -6.79 16.14 -18.64
C SER A 229 -5.98 15.84 -19.91
N SER A 230 -5.62 16.89 -20.65
CA SER A 230 -4.87 16.73 -21.91
C SER A 230 -3.59 15.92 -21.76
N SER A 231 -2.85 16.10 -20.65
CA SER A 231 -1.62 15.36 -20.39
C SER A 231 -1.83 13.85 -20.24
N PHE A 232 -2.90 13.44 -19.55
CA PHE A 232 -3.19 12.02 -19.36
C PHE A 232 -3.90 11.41 -20.57
N ILE A 233 -4.65 12.19 -21.34
CA ILE A 233 -5.18 11.76 -22.65
C ILE A 233 -4.04 11.48 -23.64
N GLU A 234 -3.04 12.36 -23.72
CA GLU A 234 -1.85 12.15 -24.55
C GLU A 234 -1.08 10.90 -24.12
N LEU A 235 -0.84 10.74 -22.81
CA LEU A 235 -0.18 9.55 -22.26
C LEU A 235 -0.97 8.27 -22.56
N TYR A 236 -2.28 8.30 -22.36
CA TYR A 236 -3.18 7.18 -22.68
C TYR A 236 -3.04 6.76 -24.15
N ASN A 237 -3.08 7.73 -25.07
CA ASN A 237 -2.93 7.45 -26.49
C ASN A 237 -1.56 6.87 -26.84
N GLY A 238 -0.50 7.28 -26.12
CA GLY A 238 0.85 6.73 -26.27
C GLY A 238 0.93 5.26 -25.84
N ILE A 239 0.45 4.95 -24.63
CA ILE A 239 0.51 3.59 -24.06
C ILE A 239 -0.44 2.63 -24.83
N ARG A 240 -1.60 3.11 -25.29
CA ARG A 240 -2.58 2.30 -26.02
C ARG A 240 -2.04 1.68 -27.31
N LEU A 241 -0.98 2.22 -27.89
CA LEU A 241 -0.34 1.63 -29.07
C LEU A 241 0.30 0.27 -28.77
N GLU A 242 0.58 -0.03 -27.50
CA GLU A 242 1.14 -1.29 -27.03
C GLU A 242 0.06 -2.35 -26.72
N ASP A 243 -1.19 -1.92 -26.53
CA ASP A 243 -2.33 -2.84 -26.32
C ASP A 243 -2.61 -3.64 -27.60
N GLN A 244 -2.78 -4.96 -27.46
CA GLN A 244 -3.16 -5.79 -28.59
C GLN A 244 -4.55 -5.39 -29.12
N PRO A 245 -4.73 -5.26 -30.44
CA PRO A 245 -6.02 -4.88 -31.00
C PRO A 245 -7.10 -5.91 -30.66
N ILE A 246 -8.27 -5.41 -30.23
CA ILE A 246 -9.45 -6.17 -29.79
C ILE A 246 -9.86 -7.30 -30.77
N GLN A 247 -9.58 -7.13 -32.07
CA GLN A 247 -9.86 -8.12 -33.12
C GLN A 247 -9.04 -9.42 -32.98
N LYS A 248 -7.85 -9.39 -32.36
CA LYS A 248 -7.06 -10.60 -32.05
C LYS A 248 -7.59 -11.33 -30.82
N ILE A 249 -8.23 -10.62 -29.90
CA ILE A 249 -8.82 -11.17 -28.67
C ILE A 249 -10.08 -12.00 -28.99
N THR A 250 -10.89 -11.54 -29.95
CA THR A 250 -12.09 -12.27 -30.41
C THR A 250 -11.75 -13.54 -31.20
N LYS A 251 -10.66 -13.55 -31.98
CA LYS A 251 -10.23 -14.75 -32.73
C LYS A 251 -9.70 -15.88 -31.84
N GLY A 252 -9.09 -15.58 -30.68
CA GLY A 252 -8.70 -16.61 -29.72
C GLY A 252 -9.89 -17.37 -29.11
N ARG A 253 -11.04 -16.69 -28.96
CA ARG A 253 -12.27 -17.26 -28.38
C ARG A 253 -12.97 -18.26 -29.31
N ALA A 254 -12.88 -18.06 -30.63
CA ALA A 254 -13.44 -18.99 -31.61
C ALA A 254 -12.64 -20.31 -31.74
N GLY A 255 -11.33 -20.29 -31.45
CA GLY A 255 -10.47 -21.47 -31.49
C GLY A 255 -10.57 -22.38 -30.27
N LEU A 256 -11.05 -21.87 -29.13
CA LEU A 256 -11.22 -22.62 -27.88
C LEU A 256 -12.61 -23.27 -27.72
N LEU A 257 -13.58 -22.89 -28.55
CA LEU A 257 -14.91 -23.50 -28.61
C LEU A 257 -15.07 -24.49 -29.79
N SER A 258 -13.97 -24.80 -30.48
CA SER A 258 -13.95 -25.71 -31.63
C SER A 258 -12.92 -26.85 -31.50
N GLY A 259 -12.47 -27.14 -30.27
CA GLY A 259 -11.58 -28.25 -29.93
C GLY A 259 -12.28 -29.29 -29.06
#